data_AF-R8ZYL0-F1
#
_entry.id   AF-R8ZYL0-F1
#
_cell.length_a   1.000
_cell.length_b   1.000
_cell.length_c   1.000
_cell.angle_alpha   90.00
_cell.angle_beta   90.00
_cell.angle_gamma   90.00
#
_symmetry.space_group_name_H-M   'P 1'
#
loop_
_entity.id
_entity.type
_entity.pdbx_description
1 polymer ?
#
loop_
_entity_poly.entity_id
_entity_poly.type
_entity_poly.pdbx_seq_one_letter_code
_entity_poly.pdbx_strand_id
1 'polypeptide(L)'
;MQSLWGLTKLSVWWLSLGIKLDRIQPGKPYQNGAHERMHRDMARELQHEIVGNITLFQKLFDKWRVEFNRERPHEALNMKTPEQIYVKSEKLFDPNAELLIAYPFGFKQRHVNNRGYINYDGNLVMIGNPFNGFNVGIKKDIDSVSIWFGNNKLGSLDQNLFLINPDSNSYKVHKPRKVTKKYYPSPDA
;
A
#
# COMPACT_ATOMS: atom_id res chain seq x y z
N MET A 1 -3.85 -16.95 -5.97
CA MET A 1 -4.50 -16.08 -6.97
C MET A 1 -4.13 -14.64 -6.63
N GLN A 2 -3.37 -13.94 -7.49
CA GLN A 2 -2.95 -12.56 -7.22
C GLN A 2 -4.15 -11.62 -7.41
N SER A 3 -4.38 -10.72 -6.46
CA SER A 3 -5.39 -9.67 -6.56
C SER A 3 -5.04 -8.71 -7.71
N LEU A 4 -6.07 -8.08 -8.29
CA LEU A 4 -5.90 -6.99 -9.25
C LEU A 4 -4.89 -5.98 -8.67
N TRP A 5 -3.86 -5.61 -9.44
CA TRP A 5 -2.80 -4.68 -9.04
C TRP A 5 -1.87 -5.14 -7.90
N GLY A 6 -1.98 -6.38 -7.42
CA GLY A 6 -1.31 -6.80 -6.18
C GLY A 6 -1.77 -5.98 -4.96
N LEU A 7 -3.02 -5.50 -4.96
CA LEU A 7 -3.59 -4.77 -3.84
C LEU A 7 -3.91 -5.74 -2.70
N THR A 8 -3.58 -5.35 -1.48
CA THR A 8 -3.99 -6.05 -0.26
C THR A 8 -5.19 -5.34 0.36
N LYS A 9 -5.86 -5.96 1.33
CA LYS A 9 -6.92 -5.29 2.11
C LYS A 9 -6.43 -3.95 2.69
N LEU A 10 -5.20 -3.94 3.24
CA LEU A 10 -4.56 -2.73 3.74
C LEU A 10 -4.37 -1.67 2.64
N SER A 11 -3.95 -2.09 1.44
CA SER A 11 -3.79 -1.18 0.29
C SER A 11 -5.14 -0.55 -0.10
N VAL A 12 -6.21 -1.33 -0.17
CA VAL A 12 -7.55 -0.84 -0.51
C VAL A 12 -8.08 0.11 0.57
N TRP A 13 -7.86 -0.20 1.85
CA TRP A 13 -8.19 0.71 2.94
C TRP A 13 -7.42 2.03 2.85
N TRP A 14 -6.13 2.02 2.54
CA TRP A 14 -5.41 3.28 2.29
C TRP A 14 -5.99 4.06 1.11
N LEU A 15 -6.34 3.37 0.02
CA LEU A 15 -7.01 4.00 -1.12
C LEU A 15 -8.37 4.60 -0.74
N SER A 16 -9.13 3.99 0.18
CA SER A 16 -10.42 4.52 0.64
C SER A 16 -10.25 5.81 1.45
N LEU A 17 -9.15 5.95 2.18
CA LEU A 17 -8.76 7.18 2.89
C LEU A 17 -8.19 8.27 1.95
N GLY A 18 -8.09 7.98 0.65
CA GLY A 18 -7.47 8.85 -0.35
C GLY A 18 -5.94 8.88 -0.26
N ILE A 19 -5.32 7.88 0.36
CA ILE A 19 -3.86 7.74 0.43
C ILE A 19 -3.39 7.04 -0.84
N LYS A 20 -2.56 7.73 -1.62
CA LYS A 20 -1.96 7.16 -2.83
C LYS A 20 -0.86 6.16 -2.44
N LEU A 21 -0.85 5.02 -3.11
CA LEU A 21 0.20 4.03 -2.95
C LEU A 21 1.40 4.40 -3.80
N ASP A 22 2.53 4.68 -3.16
CA ASP A 22 3.82 4.74 -3.82
C ASP A 22 4.55 3.40 -3.65
N ARG A 23 5.00 2.83 -4.76
CA ARG A 23 5.66 1.53 -4.80
C ARG A 23 6.95 1.64 -5.59
N ILE A 24 7.98 0.99 -5.10
CA ILE A 24 9.22 0.84 -5.86
C ILE A 24 8.95 0.18 -7.20
N GLN A 25 9.73 0.59 -8.19
CA GLN A 25 9.73 -0.02 -9.50
C GLN A 25 10.27 -1.46 -9.39
N PRO A 26 9.70 -2.40 -10.17
CA PRO A 26 10.21 -3.77 -10.19
C PRO A 26 11.70 -3.82 -10.50
N GLY A 27 12.46 -4.60 -9.72
CA GLY A 27 13.90 -4.78 -9.91
C GLY A 27 14.78 -3.60 -9.46
N LYS A 28 14.22 -2.60 -8.76
CA LYS A 28 14.96 -1.42 -8.31
C LYS A 28 15.00 -1.30 -6.77
N PRO A 29 15.70 -2.22 -6.07
CA PRO A 29 15.75 -2.24 -4.61
C PRO A 29 16.36 -0.97 -4.00
N TYR A 30 17.26 -0.29 -4.73
CA TYR A 30 17.90 0.95 -4.29
C TYR A 30 16.91 2.09 -3.94
N GLN A 31 15.67 2.02 -4.43
CA GLN A 31 14.64 3.02 -4.09
C GLN A 31 14.21 2.97 -2.61
N ASN A 32 14.47 1.88 -1.90
CA ASN A 32 14.20 1.74 -0.46
C ASN A 32 15.46 1.94 0.41
N GLY A 33 16.58 2.41 -0.16
CA GLY A 33 17.87 2.45 0.53
C GLY A 33 17.86 3.22 1.86
N ALA A 34 17.05 4.30 1.97
CA ALA A 34 16.92 5.06 3.21
C ALA A 34 16.27 4.23 4.34
N HIS A 35 15.15 3.56 4.05
CA HIS A 35 14.49 2.68 5.02
C HIS A 35 15.36 1.47 5.38
N GLU A 36 16.04 0.88 4.39
CA GLU A 36 16.96 -0.24 4.63
C GLU A 36 18.15 0.17 5.51
N ARG A 37 18.69 1.39 5.33
CA ARG A 37 19.73 1.94 6.19
C ARG A 37 19.23 2.18 7.61
N MET A 38 18.07 2.82 7.76
CA MET A 38 17.44 3.04 9.07
C MET A 38 17.25 1.72 9.84
N HIS A 39 16.72 0.69 9.18
CA HIS A 39 16.57 -0.63 9.81
C HIS A 39 17.91 -1.28 10.18
N ARG A 40 18.95 -1.06 9.37
CA ARG A 40 20.31 -1.56 9.69
C ARG A 40 20.88 -0.87 10.92
N ASP A 41 20.75 0.44 11.03
CA ASP A 41 21.24 1.22 12.18
C ASP A 41 20.51 0.80 13.45
N MET A 42 19.18 0.69 13.37
CA MET A 42 18.33 0.17 14.44
C MET A 42 18.74 -1.24 14.88
N ALA A 43 18.99 -2.16 13.94
CA ALA A 43 19.44 -3.51 14.26
C ALA A 43 20.82 -3.53 14.92
N ARG A 44 21.77 -2.75 14.38
CA ARG A 44 23.12 -2.64 14.95
C ARG A 44 23.09 -2.11 16.37
N GLU A 45 22.33 -1.04 16.61
CA GLU A 45 22.34 -0.30 17.86
C GLU A 45 21.45 -0.93 18.94
N LEU A 46 20.36 -1.61 18.57
CA LEU A 46 19.37 -2.09 19.54
C LEU A 46 19.23 -3.61 19.63
N GLN A 47 19.53 -4.36 18.57
CA GLN A 47 19.25 -5.80 18.53
C GLN A 47 20.43 -6.68 18.98
N HIS A 48 21.66 -6.16 18.97
CA HIS A 48 22.84 -6.94 19.34
C HIS A 48 23.14 -6.92 20.85
N GLU A 49 22.63 -5.95 21.60
CA GLU A 49 23.10 -5.69 22.97
C GLU A 49 22.22 -6.30 24.09
N ILE A 50 21.07 -6.91 23.79
CA ILE A 50 19.98 -6.92 24.78
C ILE A 50 19.31 -8.28 24.93
N VAL A 51 19.63 -8.97 26.03
CA VAL A 51 18.81 -10.05 26.61
C VAL A 51 17.74 -9.40 27.48
N GLY A 52 16.46 -9.47 27.10
CA GLY A 52 15.40 -8.74 27.80
C GLY A 52 13.97 -9.15 27.43
N ASN A 53 12.99 -8.54 28.10
CA ASN A 53 11.56 -8.73 27.83
C ASN A 53 10.98 -7.59 26.96
N ILE A 54 9.77 -7.77 26.43
CA ILE A 54 9.14 -6.84 25.47
C ILE A 54 9.02 -5.40 25.99
N THR A 55 8.82 -5.22 27.30
CA THR A 55 8.71 -3.91 27.95
C THR A 55 10.04 -3.16 27.93
N LEU A 56 11.15 -3.85 28.16
CA LEU A 56 12.48 -3.27 28.06
C LEU A 56 12.75 -2.82 26.62
N PHE A 57 12.45 -3.67 25.64
CA PHE A 57 12.61 -3.35 24.22
C PHE A 57 11.82 -2.09 23.84
N GLN A 58 10.55 -1.98 24.23
CA GLN A 58 9.74 -0.80 23.93
C GLN A 58 10.39 0.49 24.44
N LYS A 59 10.90 0.51 25.68
CA LYS A 59 11.59 1.68 26.25
C LYS A 59 12.84 2.08 25.46
N LEU A 60 13.60 1.10 25.00
CA LEU A 60 14.81 1.32 24.21
C LEU A 60 14.47 1.88 22.81
N PHE A 61 13.45 1.31 22.16
CA PHE A 61 12.95 1.84 20.88
C PHE A 61 12.39 3.25 21.03
N ASP A 62 11.70 3.56 22.13
CA ASP A 62 11.20 4.91 22.41
C ASP A 62 12.34 5.90 22.60
N LYS A 63 13.41 5.53 23.32
CA LYS A 63 14.61 6.34 23.48
C LYS A 63 15.31 6.56 22.14
N TRP A 64 15.55 5.49 21.39
CA TRP A 64 16.17 5.56 20.06
C TRP A 64 15.37 6.43 19.09
N ARG A 65 14.03 6.36 19.12
CA ARG A 65 13.17 7.23 18.31
C ARG A 65 13.37 8.71 18.63
N VAL A 66 13.56 9.07 19.90
CA VAL A 66 13.86 10.45 20.31
C VAL A 66 15.22 10.87 19.76
N GLU A 67 16.26 10.08 20.00
CA GLU A 67 17.62 10.36 19.53
C GLU A 67 17.67 10.51 18.00
N PHE A 68 17.07 9.57 17.26
CA PHE A 68 17.04 9.57 15.80
C PHE A 68 16.33 10.79 15.21
N ASN A 69 15.21 11.21 15.80
CA ASN A 69 14.37 12.28 15.27
C ASN A 69 14.78 13.68 15.74
N ARG A 70 15.40 13.80 16.93
CA ARG A 70 15.66 15.10 17.58
C ARG A 70 17.13 15.46 17.73
N GLU A 71 18.01 14.47 17.82
CA GLU A 71 19.43 14.69 18.17
C GLU A 71 20.37 14.37 17.01
N ARG A 72 20.08 13.32 16.22
CA ARG A 72 20.95 12.88 15.12
C ARG A 72 20.73 13.73 13.85
N PRO A 73 21.71 14.52 13.39
CA PRO A 73 21.64 15.20 12.10
C PRO A 73 21.85 14.22 10.95
N HIS A 74 21.13 14.42 9.84
CA HIS A 74 21.22 13.55 8.66
C HIS A 74 21.79 14.32 7.48
N GLU A 75 22.81 13.76 6.83
CA GLU A 75 23.46 14.37 5.66
C GLU A 75 22.46 14.63 4.53
N ALA A 76 21.53 13.70 4.29
CA ALA A 76 20.45 13.84 3.31
C ALA A 76 19.49 15.01 3.60
N LEU A 77 19.53 15.56 4.83
CA LEU A 77 18.72 16.68 5.29
C LEU A 77 19.59 17.94 5.54
N ASN A 78 20.78 18.03 4.92
CA ASN A 78 21.75 19.11 5.14
C ASN A 78 22.13 19.26 6.62
N MET A 79 22.40 18.15 7.30
CA MET A 79 22.73 18.08 8.72
C MET A 79 21.64 18.59 9.66
N LYS A 80 20.38 18.63 9.20
CA LYS A 80 19.21 18.83 10.06
C LYS A 80 18.70 17.50 10.62
N THR A 81 17.97 17.58 11.72
CA THR A 81 17.24 16.44 12.29
C THR A 81 15.87 16.29 11.62
N PRO A 82 15.26 15.09 11.65
CA PRO A 82 13.93 14.89 11.08
C PRO A 82 12.87 15.82 11.68
N GLU A 83 12.94 16.10 12.99
CA GLU A 83 12.00 17.00 13.65
C GLU A 83 12.08 18.45 13.12
N GLN A 84 13.28 18.92 12.77
CA GLN A 84 13.48 20.29 12.27
C GLN A 84 12.86 20.54 10.89
N ILE A 85 12.64 19.49 10.10
CA ILE A 85 12.05 19.60 8.76
C ILE A 85 10.61 19.07 8.71
N TYR A 86 10.17 18.40 9.76
CA TYR A 86 8.84 17.80 9.80
C TYR A 86 7.76 18.88 9.84
N VAL A 87 6.81 18.78 8.91
CA VAL A 87 5.61 19.63 8.90
C VAL A 87 4.41 18.71 9.06
N LYS A 88 3.61 18.98 10.09
CA LYS A 88 2.37 18.24 10.32
C LYS A 88 1.40 18.49 9.17
N SER A 89 0.80 17.43 8.65
CA SER A 89 -0.27 17.52 7.64
C SER A 89 -1.45 18.32 8.17
N GLU A 90 -1.94 19.27 7.37
CA GLU A 90 -3.19 20.01 7.64
C GLU A 90 -4.42 19.10 7.48
N LYS A 91 -4.31 18.07 6.64
CA LYS A 91 -5.37 17.06 6.48
C LYS A 91 -5.41 16.18 7.73
N LEU A 92 -6.50 16.30 8.50
CA LEU A 92 -6.79 15.43 9.62
C LEU A 92 -7.23 14.04 9.15
N PHE A 93 -6.99 13.05 10.00
CA PHE A 93 -7.53 11.72 9.80
C PHE A 93 -9.06 11.75 10.04
N ASP A 94 -9.82 11.30 9.05
CA ASP A 94 -11.26 11.10 9.17
C ASP A 94 -11.54 9.60 9.25
N PRO A 95 -12.04 9.08 10.39
CA PRO A 95 -12.35 7.66 10.55
C PRO A 95 -13.47 7.19 9.62
N ASN A 96 -14.27 8.11 9.07
CA ASN A 96 -15.37 7.82 8.16
C ASN A 96 -15.02 8.11 6.70
N ALA A 97 -13.77 8.43 6.37
CA ALA A 97 -13.37 8.76 5.00
C ALA A 97 -13.73 7.67 3.98
N GLU A 98 -13.79 6.39 4.39
CA GLU A 98 -14.24 5.30 3.53
C GLU A 98 -15.73 5.35 3.16
N LEU A 99 -16.58 5.93 4.02
CA LEU A 99 -18.00 6.17 3.76
C LEU A 99 -18.21 7.35 2.80
N LEU A 100 -17.18 8.19 2.62
CA LEU A 100 -17.20 9.34 1.73
C LEU A 100 -16.78 9.00 0.29
N ILE A 101 -16.55 7.72 -0.04
CA ILE A 101 -16.38 7.30 -1.43
C ILE A 101 -17.72 7.51 -2.17
N ALA A 102 -17.88 8.71 -2.70
CA ALA A 102 -18.99 9.10 -3.54
C ALA A 102 -18.53 9.13 -5.00
N TYR A 103 -19.41 8.71 -5.89
CA TYR A 103 -19.17 8.77 -7.32
C TYR A 103 -20.07 9.84 -7.94
N PRO A 104 -19.54 10.68 -8.84
CA PRO A 104 -20.31 11.75 -9.46
C PRO A 104 -21.39 11.20 -10.41
N PHE A 105 -22.24 12.09 -10.90
CA PHE A 105 -23.24 11.76 -11.91
C PHE A 105 -22.62 11.03 -13.11
N GLY A 106 -23.31 10.00 -13.60
CA GLY A 106 -22.84 9.11 -14.68
C GLY A 106 -22.15 7.83 -14.20
N PHE A 107 -21.85 7.70 -12.90
CA PHE A 107 -21.36 6.45 -12.32
C PHE A 107 -22.51 5.61 -11.74
N LYS A 108 -22.52 4.32 -12.07
CA LYS A 108 -23.36 3.31 -11.41
C LYS A 108 -22.56 2.65 -10.30
N GLN A 109 -23.04 2.70 -9.06
CA GLN A 109 -22.36 2.07 -7.93
C GLN A 109 -22.75 0.59 -7.81
N ARG A 110 -21.79 -0.27 -7.48
CA ARG A 110 -22.01 -1.68 -7.17
C ARG A 110 -21.21 -2.12 -5.96
N HIS A 111 -21.89 -2.83 -5.06
CA HIS A 111 -21.29 -3.41 -3.87
C HIS A 111 -20.48 -4.66 -4.21
N VAL A 112 -19.25 -4.73 -3.72
CA VAL A 112 -18.38 -5.90 -3.85
C VAL A 112 -18.72 -6.89 -2.75
N ASN A 113 -19.20 -8.07 -3.14
CA ASN A 113 -19.59 -9.11 -2.20
C ASN A 113 -18.39 -9.72 -1.44
N ASN A 114 -18.65 -10.63 -0.51
CA ASN A 114 -17.62 -11.30 0.29
C ASN A 114 -16.69 -12.24 -0.52
N ARG A 115 -16.95 -12.45 -1.81
CA ARG A 115 -16.12 -13.25 -2.74
C ARG A 115 -15.35 -12.36 -3.73
N GLY A 116 -15.40 -11.04 -3.58
CA GLY A 116 -14.68 -10.10 -4.44
C GLY A 116 -15.37 -9.78 -5.77
N TYR A 117 -16.66 -10.10 -5.93
CA TYR A 117 -17.40 -9.88 -7.17
C TYR A 117 -18.43 -8.76 -7.07
N ILE A 118 -18.72 -8.14 -8.21
CA ILE A 118 -19.93 -7.34 -8.44
C ILE A 118 -20.80 -7.99 -9.50
N ASN A 119 -22.09 -7.66 -9.51
CA ASN A 119 -22.97 -7.97 -10.63
C ASN A 119 -23.10 -6.76 -11.56
N TYR A 120 -22.79 -6.94 -12.84
CA TYR A 120 -22.99 -5.96 -13.90
C TYR A 120 -23.81 -6.61 -15.03
N ASP A 121 -25.01 -6.09 -15.24
CA ASP A 121 -25.97 -6.54 -16.26
C ASP A 121 -26.13 -8.07 -16.34
N GLY A 122 -26.30 -8.70 -15.16
CA GLY A 122 -26.50 -10.16 -15.04
C GLY A 122 -25.20 -10.97 -14.95
N ASN A 123 -24.05 -10.35 -15.24
CA ASN A 123 -22.75 -11.02 -15.27
C ASN A 123 -21.93 -10.73 -14.01
N LEU A 124 -21.16 -11.73 -13.55
CA LEU A 124 -20.25 -11.57 -12.42
C LEU A 124 -18.91 -11.04 -12.89
N VAL A 125 -18.51 -9.88 -12.37
CA VAL A 125 -17.21 -9.26 -12.64
C VAL A 125 -16.35 -9.36 -11.38
N MET A 126 -15.18 -9.98 -11.50
CA MET A 126 -14.22 -10.08 -10.40
C MET A 126 -13.50 -8.74 -10.20
N ILE A 127 -13.68 -8.14 -9.02
CA ILE A 127 -12.92 -6.97 -8.56
C ILE A 127 -11.72 -7.41 -7.71
N GLY A 128 -11.96 -8.36 -6.81
CA GLY A 128 -10.98 -8.96 -5.92
C GLY A 128 -11.32 -8.82 -4.44
N ASN A 129 -10.95 -9.85 -3.66
CA ASN A 129 -11.20 -9.93 -2.21
C ASN A 129 -10.75 -8.73 -1.36
N PRO A 130 -9.70 -7.97 -1.72
CA PRO A 130 -9.33 -6.75 -1.01
C PRO A 130 -10.44 -5.69 -0.96
N PHE A 131 -11.38 -5.72 -1.90
CA PHE A 131 -12.47 -4.74 -2.02
C PHE A 131 -13.79 -5.18 -1.37
N ASN A 132 -13.84 -6.35 -0.73
CA ASN A 132 -15.06 -6.84 -0.08
C ASN A 132 -15.66 -5.80 0.87
N GLY A 133 -16.96 -5.55 0.76
CA GLY A 133 -17.68 -4.58 1.59
C GLY A 133 -17.68 -3.16 1.04
N PHE A 134 -16.79 -2.84 0.09
CA PHE A 134 -16.78 -1.53 -0.56
C PHE A 134 -17.72 -1.47 -1.76
N ASN A 135 -18.13 -0.24 -2.11
CA ASN A 135 -18.74 0.05 -3.39
C ASN A 135 -17.66 0.45 -4.41
N VAL A 136 -17.81 -0.04 -5.64
CA VAL A 136 -17.06 0.43 -6.79
C VAL A 136 -17.98 1.21 -7.73
N GLY A 137 -17.40 2.15 -8.45
CA GLY A 137 -18.09 2.96 -9.44
C GLY A 137 -17.87 2.38 -10.82
N ILE A 138 -18.94 2.31 -11.61
CA ILE A 138 -18.92 1.88 -13.00
C ILE A 138 -19.27 3.10 -13.85
N LYS A 139 -18.34 3.54 -14.68
CA LYS A 139 -18.55 4.64 -15.62
C LYS A 139 -18.72 4.05 -17.02
N LYS A 140 -19.87 4.32 -17.64
CA LYS A 140 -20.15 3.95 -19.03
C LYS A 140 -19.94 5.18 -19.91
N ASP A 141 -18.93 5.11 -20.76
CA ASP A 141 -18.69 6.05 -21.85
C ASP A 141 -19.30 5.46 -23.15
N ILE A 142 -19.14 6.14 -24.30
CA ILE A 142 -19.76 5.74 -25.58
C ILE A 142 -19.32 4.33 -26.00
N ASP A 143 -18.00 4.08 -26.00
CA ASP A 143 -17.41 2.83 -26.49
C ASP A 143 -16.72 2.00 -25.39
N SER A 144 -16.81 2.43 -24.13
CA SER A 144 -16.09 1.73 -23.06
C SER A 144 -16.81 1.78 -21.72
N VAL A 145 -16.56 0.77 -20.90
CA VAL A 145 -17.00 0.70 -19.51
C VAL A 145 -15.75 0.65 -18.65
N SER A 146 -15.65 1.52 -17.65
CA SER A 146 -14.52 1.55 -16.72
C SER A 146 -14.97 1.37 -15.28
N ILE A 147 -14.14 0.67 -14.50
CA ILE A 147 -14.37 0.37 -13.09
C ILE A 147 -13.43 1.23 -12.24
N TRP A 148 -13.96 1.84 -11.19
CA TRP A 148 -13.28 2.82 -10.36
C TRP A 148 -13.46 2.54 -8.88
N PHE A 149 -12.42 2.80 -8.08
CA PHE A 149 -12.45 2.79 -6.63
C PHE A 149 -12.05 4.16 -6.07
N GLY A 150 -13.04 4.94 -5.60
CA GLY A 150 -12.88 6.37 -5.38
C GLY A 150 -12.32 7.06 -6.62
N ASN A 151 -11.24 7.82 -6.45
CA ASN A 151 -10.57 8.53 -7.54
C ASN A 151 -9.63 7.65 -8.39
N ASN A 152 -9.58 6.34 -8.13
CA ASN A 152 -8.64 5.42 -8.76
C ASN A 152 -9.34 4.56 -9.80
N LYS A 153 -8.98 4.74 -11.07
CA LYS A 153 -9.41 3.84 -12.15
C LYS A 153 -8.76 2.47 -11.93
N LEU A 154 -9.57 1.43 -11.74
CA LEU A 154 -9.08 0.05 -11.60
C LEU A 154 -8.80 -0.59 -12.97
N GLY A 155 -9.52 -0.17 -14.01
CA GLY A 155 -9.34 -0.65 -15.36
C GLY A 155 -10.59 -0.49 -16.22
N SER A 156 -10.50 -0.95 -17.47
CA SER A 156 -11.63 -1.02 -18.39
C SER A 156 -12.22 -2.44 -18.38
N LEU A 157 -13.53 -2.56 -18.43
CA LEU A 157 -14.23 -3.83 -18.50
C LEU A 157 -14.23 -4.34 -19.96
N ASP A 158 -13.75 -5.55 -20.16
CA ASP A 158 -13.99 -6.32 -21.39
C ASP A 158 -15.46 -6.75 -21.40
N GLN A 159 -16.24 -6.26 -22.37
CA GLN A 159 -17.68 -6.53 -22.44
C GLN A 159 -18.03 -7.94 -22.94
N ASN A 160 -17.06 -8.67 -23.52
CA ASN A 160 -17.26 -10.05 -23.97
C ASN A 160 -16.89 -11.04 -22.87
N LEU A 161 -15.76 -10.80 -22.19
CA LEU A 161 -15.21 -11.71 -21.18
C LEU A 161 -15.64 -11.36 -19.75
N PHE A 162 -16.18 -10.15 -19.52
CA PHE A 162 -16.50 -9.61 -18.20
C PHE A 162 -15.30 -9.58 -17.23
N LEU A 163 -14.11 -9.36 -17.80
CA LEU A 163 -12.84 -9.22 -17.08
C LEU A 163 -12.38 -7.77 -17.08
N ILE A 164 -11.72 -7.36 -16.00
CA ILE A 164 -11.11 -6.03 -15.92
C ILE A 164 -9.74 -6.08 -16.58
N ASN A 165 -9.60 -5.32 -17.67
CA ASN A 165 -8.33 -4.99 -18.30
C ASN A 165 -7.68 -3.86 -17.50
N PRO A 166 -6.59 -4.14 -16.76
CA PRO A 166 -5.93 -3.14 -15.94
C PRO A 166 -5.25 -2.09 -16.84
N ASP A 167 -5.45 -0.80 -16.58
CA ASP A 167 -4.82 0.29 -17.35
C ASP A 167 -3.33 0.39 -16.97
N SER A 168 -2.39 0.28 -17.90
CA SER A 168 -0.94 0.12 -17.63
C SER A 168 -0.33 1.14 -16.65
N ASN A 169 -0.95 2.31 -16.52
CA ASN A 169 -0.57 3.36 -15.58
C ASN A 169 -1.16 3.23 -14.16
N SER A 170 -2.12 2.33 -13.91
CA SER A 170 -2.89 2.36 -12.66
C SER A 170 -2.03 2.06 -11.46
N TYR A 171 -1.38 0.93 -11.29
CA TYR A 171 -0.47 0.71 -10.16
C TYR A 171 0.63 -0.24 -10.64
N LYS A 172 1.92 0.08 -10.53
CA LYS A 172 2.94 -0.83 -11.08
C LYS A 172 2.86 -2.18 -10.37
N VAL A 173 2.38 -3.21 -11.08
CA VAL A 173 2.18 -4.56 -10.53
C VAL A 173 3.54 -5.15 -10.20
N HIS A 174 3.71 -5.61 -8.96
CA HIS A 174 4.89 -6.36 -8.58
C HIS A 174 4.79 -7.76 -9.18
N LYS A 175 5.70 -8.13 -10.09
CA LYS A 175 5.88 -9.56 -10.39
C LYS A 175 6.40 -10.23 -9.12
N PRO A 176 5.87 -11.41 -8.74
CA PRO A 176 6.34 -12.08 -7.54
C PRO A 176 7.85 -12.34 -7.68
N ARG A 177 8.63 -11.90 -6.69
CA ARG A 177 10.06 -12.20 -6.66
C ARG A 177 10.19 -13.73 -6.65
N LYS A 178 10.90 -14.31 -7.63
CA LYS A 178 11.30 -15.72 -7.53
C LYS A 178 12.11 -15.85 -6.26
N VAL A 179 11.55 -16.51 -5.25
CA VAL A 179 12.26 -16.78 -4.00
C VAL A 179 13.28 -17.86 -4.33
N THR A 180 14.52 -17.47 -4.57
CA THR A 180 15.63 -18.43 -4.47
C THR A 180 15.73 -18.77 -2.99
N LYS A 181 15.52 -20.03 -2.62
CA LYS A 181 15.77 -20.51 -1.25
C LYS A 181 17.22 -20.15 -0.91
N LYS A 182 17.43 -19.22 0.01
CA LYS A 182 18.75 -19.00 0.59
C LYS A 182 19.02 -20.18 1.51
N TYR A 183 19.93 -21.05 1.10
CA TYR A 183 20.53 -22.03 2.00
C TYR A 183 21.53 -21.25 2.85
N TYR A 184 21.25 -21.11 4.14
CA TYR A 184 22.27 -20.64 5.08
C TYR A 184 23.21 -21.82 5.36
N PRO A 185 24.54 -21.63 5.30
CA PRO A 185 25.45 -22.68 5.72
C PRO A 185 25.21 -22.99 7.20
N SER A 186 25.22 -24.28 7.54
CA SER A 186 25.10 -24.75 8.93
C SER A 186 26.30 -24.23 9.74
N PRO A 187 26.16 -23.96 11.05
CA PRO A 187 27.23 -23.33 11.85
C PRO A 187 28.50 -24.15 12.07
N ASP A 188 28.59 -25.38 11.54
CA ASP A 188 29.72 -26.28 11.77
C ASP A 188 30.45 -26.58 10.46
N ALA A 189 31.50 -25.80 10.19
CA ALA A 189 32.61 -26.11 9.30
C ALA A 189 33.88 -25.42 9.82
#